data_AF-A0A2R7UPF9-F1
#
_entry.id   AF-A0A2R7UPF9-F1
#
_cell.length_a   1.000
_cell.length_b   1.000
_cell.length_c   1.000
_cell.angle_alpha   90.00
_cell.angle_beta   90.00
_cell.angle_gamma   90.00
#
_symmetry.space_group_name_H-M   'P 1'
#
loop_
_entity.id
_entity.type
_entity.pdbx_description
1 polymer ?
#
loop_
_entity_poly.entity_id
_entity_poly.type
_entity_poly.pdbx_seq_one_letter_code
_entity_poly.pdbx_strand_id
1 'polypeptide(L)' 'MLSLPAAWLAELNDQPALVADPDGRAGVLAELAISAHRRGDVDAGQLADMLEFAEAARLWALIEDEVAA' A
#
# COMPACT_ATOMS: atom_id res chain seq x y z
N MET A 1 -3.29 -8.02 17.05
CA MET A 1 -3.65 -8.08 15.61
C MET A 1 -3.65 -6.65 15.11
N LEU A 2 -2.88 -6.35 14.07
CA LEU A 2 -2.90 -5.02 13.44
C LEU A 2 -4.30 -4.78 12.88
N SER A 3 -5.04 -3.81 13.44
CA SER A 3 -6.33 -3.38 12.90
C SER A 3 -6.08 -2.31 11.84
N LEU A 4 -5.52 -2.72 10.70
CA LEU A 4 -5.28 -1.78 9.60
C LEU A 4 -6.60 -1.36 8.93
N PRO A 5 -6.68 -0.15 8.36
CA PRO A 5 -7.88 0.34 7.69
C PRO A 5 -8.31 -0.60 6.55
N ALA A 6 -9.58 -0.99 6.52
CA ALA A 6 -10.11 -1.92 5.52
C ALA A 6 -9.96 -1.40 4.06
N ALA A 7 -10.14 -0.10 3.85
CA ALA A 7 -9.94 0.52 2.54
C ALA A 7 -8.48 0.41 2.07
N TRP A 8 -7.51 0.57 2.97
CA TRP A 8 -6.10 0.41 2.66
C TRP A 8 -5.76 -1.05 2.33
N LEU A 9 -6.33 -2.00 3.10
CA LEU A 9 -6.18 -3.43 2.80
C LEU A 9 -6.82 -3.81 1.46
N ALA A 10 -7.94 -3.19 1.07
CA ALA A 10 -8.57 -3.47 -0.23
C ALA A 10 -7.66 -3.06 -1.39
N GLU A 11 -7.06 -1.87 -1.32
CA GLU A 11 -6.09 -1.41 -2.34
C GLU A 11 -4.83 -2.30 -2.37
N LEU A 12 -4.30 -2.71 -1.20
CA LEU A 12 -3.12 -3.59 -1.15
C LEU A 12 -3.39 -4.97 -1.75
N ASN A 13 -4.61 -5.49 -1.60
CA ASN A 13 -5.00 -6.79 -2.12
C ASN A 13 -5.42 -6.76 -3.60
N ASP A 14 -5.55 -5.59 -4.22
CA ASP A 14 -5.84 -5.44 -5.65
C ASP A 14 -4.56 -5.59 -6.49
N GLN A 15 -4.02 -6.81 -6.47
CA GLN A 15 -2.80 -7.19 -7.18
C GLN A 15 -2.83 -6.86 -8.68
N PRO A 16 -3.91 -7.12 -9.44
CA PRO A 16 -3.96 -6.75 -10.86
C PRO A 16 -3.79 -5.24 -11.08
N ALA A 17 -4.38 -4.40 -10.23
CA ALA A 17 -4.24 -2.96 -10.35
C ALA A 17 -2.86 -2.47 -9.91
N LEU A 18 -2.24 -3.12 -8.91
CA LEU A 18 -0.86 -2.85 -8.50
C LEU A 18 0.13 -3.12 -9.65
N VAL A 19 -0.01 -4.23 -10.37
CA VAL A 19 0.85 -4.55 -11.52
C VAL A 19 0.61 -3.57 -12.68
N ALA A 20 -0.65 -3.16 -12.91
CA ALA A 20 -0.97 -2.24 -14.00
C ALA A 20 -0.48 -0.79 -13.79
N ASP A 21 -0.31 -0.34 -12.53
CA ASP A 21 0.21 0.99 -12.18
C ASP A 21 0.95 0.96 -10.82
N PRO A 22 2.19 0.42 -10.77
CA PRO A 22 2.90 0.21 -9.50
C PRO A 22 3.13 1.50 -8.72
N ASP A 23 3.64 2.53 -9.38
CA ASP A 23 3.97 3.80 -8.73
C ASP A 23 2.70 4.57 -8.31
N GLY A 24 1.66 4.60 -9.16
CA GLY A 24 0.41 5.28 -8.82
C GLY A 24 -0.32 4.61 -7.66
N ARG A 25 -0.40 3.28 -7.65
CA ARG A 25 -1.04 2.53 -6.56
C ARG A 25 -0.26 2.61 -5.24
N ALA A 26 1.08 2.60 -5.29
CA ALA A 26 1.91 2.84 -4.11
C ALA A 26 1.66 4.24 -3.50
N GLY A 27 1.49 5.26 -4.34
CA GLY A 27 1.11 6.61 -3.91
C GLY A 27 -0.25 6.64 -3.20
N VAL A 28 -1.25 5.94 -3.73
CA VAL A 28 -2.58 5.82 -3.09
C VAL A 28 -2.48 5.15 -1.72
N LEU A 29 -1.72 4.04 -1.61
CA LEU A 29 -1.50 3.35 -0.34
C LEU A 29 -0.83 4.26 0.70
N ALA A 30 0.17 5.04 0.29
CA ALA A 30 0.84 5.99 1.17
C ALA A 30 -0.10 7.11 1.66
N GLU A 31 -0.89 7.70 0.78
CA GLU A 31 -1.85 8.75 1.14
C GLU A 31 -2.95 8.23 2.08
N LEU A 32 -3.45 7.01 1.86
CA LEU A 32 -4.40 6.37 2.75
C LEU A 32 -3.81 6.11 4.14
N ALA A 33 -2.55 5.67 4.21
CA ALA A 33 -1.84 5.47 5.48
C ALA A 33 -1.66 6.78 6.25
N ILE A 34 -1.17 7.83 5.58
CA ILE A 34 -0.99 9.16 6.17
C ILE A 34 -2.33 9.73 6.63
N SER A 35 -3.38 9.57 5.82
CA SER A 35 -4.73 10.04 6.17
C SER A 35 -5.31 9.31 7.39
N ALA A 36 -5.09 8.00 7.50
CA ALA A 36 -5.50 7.22 8.66
C ALA A 36 -4.76 7.67 9.92
N HIS A 37 -3.45 7.89 9.84
CA HIS A 37 -2.67 8.39 10.97
C HIS A 37 -3.10 9.79 11.42
N ARG A 38 -3.38 10.69 10.47
CA ARG A 38 -3.89 12.04 10.76
C ARG A 38 -5.24 12.04 11.47
N ARG A 39 -6.09 11.03 11.23
CA ARG A 39 -7.37 10.84 11.94
C ARG A 39 -7.20 10.17 13.30
N GLY A 40 -6.03 9.61 13.60
CA GLY A 40 -5.78 8.81 14.80
C GLY A 40 -6.28 7.36 14.70
N ASP A 41 -6.61 6.90 13.49
CA ASP A 41 -7.07 5.51 13.26
C ASP A 41 -5.93 4.51 13.42
N VAL A 42 -4.69 4.95 13.20
CA VAL A 42 -3.46 4.16 13.34
C VAL A 42 -2.38 4.97 14.06
N ASP A 43 -1.57 4.30 14.88
CA ASP A 43 -0.43 4.93 15.54
C ASP A 43 0.78 5.10 14.58
N ALA A 44 1.86 5.67 15.09
CA ALA A 44 3.06 5.94 14.28
C ALA A 44 3.80 4.65 13.86
N GLY A 45 3.72 3.57 14.64
CA GLY A 45 4.31 2.29 14.27
C GLY A 45 3.52 1.63 13.15
N GLN A 46 2.20 1.62 13.27
CA GLN A 46 1.29 1.15 12.23
C GLN A 46 1.42 1.98 10.95
N LEU A 47 1.61 3.29 11.05
CA LEU A 47 1.91 4.13 9.88
C LEU A 47 3.20 3.67 9.18
N ALA A 48 4.28 3.45 9.95
CA ALA A 48 5.54 3.00 9.39
C ALA A 48 5.39 1.65 8.67
N ASP A 49 4.72 0.69 9.30
CA ASP A 49 4.42 -0.61 8.70
C ASP A 49 3.63 -0.46 7.39
N MET A 50 2.60 0.39 7.38
CA MET A 50 1.79 0.63 6.17
C MET A 50 2.61 1.24 5.03
N LEU A 51 3.53 2.15 5.32
CA LEU A 51 4.41 2.75 4.31
C LEU A 51 5.43 1.73 3.79
N GLU A 52 5.96 0.87 4.66
CA GLU A 52 6.84 -0.23 4.26
C GLU A 52 6.12 -1.23 3.35
N PHE A 53 4.89 -1.60 3.69
CA PHE A 53 4.07 -2.47 2.84
C PHE A 53 3.73 -1.84 1.49
N ALA A 54 3.47 -0.52 1.44
CA ALA A 54 3.22 0.18 0.19
C ALA A 54 4.44 0.13 -0.74
N GLU A 55 5.65 0.32 -0.21
CA GLU A 55 6.88 0.22 -0.99
C GLU A 55 7.19 -1.22 -1.40
N ALA A 56 6.98 -2.18 -0.50
CA ALA A 56 7.15 -3.61 -0.82
C ALA A 56 6.20 -4.06 -1.94
N ALA A 57 4.95 -3.60 -1.93
CA ALA A 57 3.98 -3.87 -2.99
C ALA A 57 4.41 -3.25 -4.33
N ARG A 58 4.95 -2.03 -4.31
CA ARG A 58 5.50 -1.35 -5.50
C ARG A 58 6.64 -2.15 -6.13
N LEU A 59 7.61 -2.57 -5.31
CA LEU A 59 8.76 -3.35 -5.77
C LEU A 59 8.35 -4.71 -6.32
N TRP A 60 7.42 -5.39 -5.66
CA TRP A 60 6.85 -6.64 -6.16
C TRP A 60 6.16 -6.44 -7.52
N ALA A 61 5.30 -5.43 -7.64
CA ALA A 61 4.55 -5.17 -8.87
C ALA A 61 5.47 -4.81 -10.05
N LEU A 62 6.56 -4.06 -9.82
CA LEU A 62 7.57 -3.78 -10.85
C LEU A 62 8.27 -5.05 -11.34
N ILE A 63 8.57 -6.00 -10.44
CA ILE A 63 9.16 -7.28 -10.81
C ILE A 63 8.17 -8.11 -11.65
N GLU A 64 6.90 -8.14 -11.27
CA GLU A 64 5.87 -8.88 -12.01
C GLU A 64 5.63 -8.30 -13.40
N ASP A 65 5.61 -6.96 -13.55
CA ASP A 65 5.49 -6.30 -14.85
C ASP A 65 6.69 -6.61 -15.76
N GLU A 66 7.92 -6.55 -15.23
CA GLU A 66 9.14 -6.87 -15.98
C GLU A 66 9.21 -8.34 -16.42
N VAL A 67 8.68 -9.27 -15.62
CA VAL A 67 8.65 -10.70 -15.94
C VAL A 67 7.53 -11.04 -16.95
N ALA A 68 6.49 -10.22 -17.04
CA ALA A 68 5.36 -10.41 -17.96
C ALA A 68 5.57 -9.83 -19.36
N ALA A 69 6.59 -8.97 -19.54
CA ALA A 69 6.95 -8.30 -20.80
C ALA A 69 7.89 -9.15 -21.70
#